data_AF-A0A9Q2QN60-F1
#
_entry.id   AF-A0A9Q2QN60-F1
#
_cell.length_a   1.000
_cell.length_b   1.000
_cell.length_c   1.000
_cell.angle_alpha   90.00
_cell.angle_beta   90.00
_cell.angle_gamma   90.00
#
_symmetry.space_group_name_H-M   'P 1'
#
loop_
_entity.id
_entity.type
_entity.pdbx_description
1 polymer ?
#
loop_
_entity_poly.entity_id
_entity_poly.type
_entity_poly.pdbx_seq_one_letter_code
_entity_poly.pdbx_strand_id
1 'polypeptide(L)'
;MILKQSKSTLYYIEEQKISEYELLLKYNPLIINRKIRSIEMQIEESYHLNVSHMTCDDVGGVITVSYPLEKLVIWIIQQREDLERFKNNSFNRMNLLKQIIRGYTKQEQKEVMDYMRSHGRIKTYETIDKLQRDLYKIKNYNHINSARKDDRATAV
;
A
#
# COMPACT_ATOMS: atom_id res chain seq x y z
N MET A 1 -36.87 7.87 20.67
CA MET A 1 -36.84 7.24 19.33
C MET A 1 -36.25 5.84 19.49
N ILE A 2 -37.02 4.79 19.22
CA ILE A 2 -36.60 3.39 19.44
C ILE A 2 -36.25 2.79 18.07
N LEU A 3 -34.97 2.48 17.85
CA LEU A 3 -34.49 1.83 16.62
C LEU A 3 -34.87 0.35 16.65
N LYS A 4 -35.56 -0.15 15.62
CA LYS A 4 -35.88 -1.58 15.47
C LYS A 4 -34.65 -2.35 15.01
N GLN A 5 -34.40 -3.52 15.60
CA GLN A 5 -33.35 -4.42 15.15
C GLN A 5 -33.61 -4.89 13.71
N SER A 6 -32.63 -4.68 12.84
CA SER A 6 -32.62 -5.24 11.50
C SER A 6 -32.36 -6.75 11.57
N LYS A 7 -33.19 -7.55 10.89
CA LYS A 7 -33.03 -9.01 10.76
C LYS A 7 -32.10 -9.41 9.60
N SER A 8 -31.43 -8.45 8.96
CA SER A 8 -30.57 -8.71 7.82
C SER A 8 -29.28 -9.40 8.25
N THR A 9 -29.13 -10.68 7.91
CA THR A 9 -27.85 -11.38 8.02
C THR A 9 -26.97 -10.97 6.85
N LEU A 10 -25.83 -10.34 7.12
CA LEU A 10 -24.82 -10.03 6.10
C LEU A 10 -24.01 -11.30 5.81
N TYR A 11 -23.99 -11.72 4.55
CA TYR A 11 -23.16 -12.84 4.10
C TYR A 11 -21.90 -12.29 3.44
N TYR A 12 -20.74 -12.76 3.89
CA TYR A 12 -19.46 -12.47 3.26
C TYR A 12 -19.17 -13.55 2.21
N ILE A 13 -19.09 -13.15 0.95
CA ILE A 13 -18.68 -14.04 -0.15
C ILE A 13 -17.22 -13.71 -0.47
N GLU A 14 -16.32 -14.65 -0.21
CA GLU A 14 -14.92 -14.52 -0.63
C GLU A 14 -14.81 -14.64 -2.15
N GLU A 15 -14.53 -13.53 -2.83
CA GLU A 15 -14.16 -13.58 -4.23
C GLU A 15 -12.72 -14.09 -4.38
N GLN A 16 -12.50 -15.07 -5.26
CA GLN A 16 -11.16 -15.64 -5.54
C GLN A 16 -10.29 -14.73 -6.43
N LYS A 17 -10.31 -13.42 -6.17
CA LYS A 17 -9.57 -12.40 -6.92
C LYS A 17 -9.13 -11.29 -5.99
N ILE A 18 -8.01 -10.65 -6.31
CA ILE A 18 -7.58 -9.45 -5.58
C ILE A 18 -8.47 -8.26 -5.98
N SER A 19 -8.83 -7.41 -5.01
CA SER A 19 -9.57 -6.19 -5.28
C SER A 19 -8.82 -5.26 -6.23
N GLU A 20 -9.56 -4.57 -7.09
CA GLU A 20 -9.01 -3.60 -8.04
C GLU A 20 -8.23 -2.49 -7.32
N TYR A 21 -8.74 -2.06 -6.18
CA TYR A 21 -8.07 -1.09 -5.32
C TYR A 21 -6.72 -1.62 -4.83
N GLU A 22 -6.67 -2.89 -4.40
CA GLU A 22 -5.43 -3.52 -3.94
C GLU A 22 -4.43 -3.68 -5.08
N LEU A 23 -4.88 -4.06 -6.29
CA LEU A 23 -4.06 -4.14 -7.50
C LEU A 23 -3.39 -2.80 -7.80
N LEU A 24 -4.17 -1.72 -7.87
CA LEU A 24 -3.63 -0.40 -8.19
C LEU A 24 -2.73 0.12 -7.06
N LEU A 25 -3.17 0.07 -5.81
CA LEU A 25 -2.42 0.68 -4.72
C LEU A 25 -1.08 -0.03 -4.45
N LYS A 26 -1.08 -1.37 -4.48
CA LYS A 26 0.09 -2.17 -4.05
C LYS A 26 1.02 -2.56 -5.19
N TYR A 27 0.56 -2.56 -6.45
CA TYR A 27 1.32 -3.05 -7.58
C TYR A 27 1.55 -2.00 -8.67
N ASN A 28 0.89 -0.84 -8.65
CA ASN A 28 1.13 0.22 -9.63
C ASN A 28 2.42 1.00 -9.32
N PRO A 29 3.42 0.99 -10.21
CA PRO A 29 4.70 1.68 -9.97
C PRO A 29 4.53 3.20 -9.83
N LEU A 30 3.57 3.82 -10.51
CA LEU A 30 3.34 5.26 -10.45
C LEU A 30 2.84 5.68 -9.06
N ILE A 31 1.91 4.90 -8.49
CA ILE A 31 1.35 5.16 -7.17
C ILE A 31 2.39 4.93 -6.09
N ILE A 32 3.16 3.83 -6.18
CA ILE A 32 4.25 3.50 -5.26
C ILE A 32 5.29 4.62 -5.26
N ASN A 33 5.75 5.04 -6.44
CA ASN A 33 6.77 6.09 -6.56
C ASN A 33 6.27 7.44 -6.04
N ARG A 34 5.00 7.79 -6.29
CA ARG A 34 4.38 8.99 -5.73
C ARG A 34 4.35 8.93 -4.20
N LYS A 35 3.99 7.78 -3.62
CA LYS A 35 3.98 7.58 -2.17
C LYS A 35 5.38 7.68 -1.57
N ILE A 36 6.39 7.07 -2.19
CA ILE A 36 7.79 7.18 -1.77
C ILE A 36 8.21 8.65 -1.70
N ARG A 37 8.00 9.41 -2.78
CA ARG A 37 8.35 10.83 -2.83
C ARG A 37 7.63 11.64 -1.76
N SER A 38 6.35 11.36 -1.53
CA SER A 38 5.58 12.05 -0.49
C SER A 38 6.14 11.81 0.91
N ILE A 39 6.58 10.58 1.21
CA ILE A 39 7.17 10.25 2.52
C ILE A 39 8.56 10.86 2.64
N GLU A 40 9.38 10.80 1.59
CA GLU A 40 10.70 11.44 1.55
C GLU A 40 10.59 12.95 1.78
N MET A 41 9.63 13.60 1.14
CA MET A 41 9.34 15.03 1.36
C MET A 41 8.91 15.30 2.80
N GLN A 42 8.01 14.48 3.37
CA GLN A 42 7.61 14.65 4.78
C GLN A 42 8.77 14.49 5.76
N ILE A 43 9.69 13.55 5.50
CA ILE A 43 10.90 13.37 6.29
C ILE A 43 11.79 14.61 6.20
N GLU A 44 11.99 15.14 4.98
CA GLU A 44 12.80 16.35 4.75
C GLU A 44 12.22 17.56 5.50
N GLU A 45 10.92 17.80 5.34
CA GLU A 45 10.21 18.89 6.02
C GLU A 45 10.29 18.76 7.56
N SER A 46 10.34 17.54 8.06
CA SER A 46 10.41 17.31 9.51
C SER A 46 11.74 17.77 10.12
N TYR A 47 12.83 17.86 9.34
CA TYR A 47 14.07 18.45 9.83
C TYR A 47 13.92 19.94 10.17
N HIS A 48 13.02 20.66 9.51
CA HIS A 48 12.75 22.06 9.79
C HIS A 48 12.02 22.27 11.13
N LEU A 49 11.38 21.24 11.69
CA LEU A 49 10.70 21.31 13.00
C LEU A 49 11.67 21.44 14.20
N ASN A 50 12.97 21.25 13.97
CA ASN A 50 13.99 21.54 14.98
C ASN A 50 14.09 23.05 15.27
N VAL A 51 13.71 23.90 14.32
CA VAL A 51 13.77 25.35 14.49
C VAL A 51 12.46 25.83 15.12
N SER A 52 12.58 26.38 16.34
CA SER A 52 11.46 27.06 16.98
C SER A 52 11.05 28.28 16.17
N HIS A 53 9.76 28.39 15.85
CA HIS A 53 9.23 29.50 15.05
C HIS A 53 7.89 29.99 15.61
N MET A 54 7.53 31.22 15.27
CA MET A 54 6.27 31.83 15.67
C MET A 54 5.31 31.81 14.49
N THR A 55 4.11 31.27 14.67
CA THR A 55 3.03 31.31 13.68
C THR A 55 1.87 32.14 14.21
N CYS A 56 1.09 32.74 13.32
CA CYS A 56 -0.13 33.45 13.67
C CYS A 56 -1.32 32.57 13.31
N ASP A 57 -2.15 32.23 14.29
CA ASP A 57 -3.43 31.56 14.08
C ASP A 57 -4.56 32.60 14.22
N ASP A 58 -5.56 32.54 13.35
CA ASP A 58 -6.66 33.51 13.30
C ASP A 58 -7.50 33.52 14.60
N VAL A 59 -7.46 32.43 15.36
CA VAL A 59 -8.16 32.28 16.65
C VAL A 59 -7.21 32.49 17.83
N GLY A 60 -6.00 31.92 17.77
CA GLY A 60 -5.03 31.92 18.89
C GLY A 60 -4.06 33.11 18.93
N GLY A 61 -4.00 33.94 17.89
CA GLY A 61 -2.98 34.98 17.78
C GLY A 61 -1.59 34.39 17.53
N VAL A 62 -0.53 34.99 18.08
CA VAL A 62 0.84 34.53 17.84
C VAL A 62 1.21 33.38 18.78
N ILE A 63 1.43 32.20 18.21
CA ILE A 63 1.82 30.98 18.92
C ILE A 63 3.25 30.58 18.58
N THR A 64 4.01 30.15 19.58
CA THR A 64 5.35 29.57 19.41
C THR A 64 5.24 28.07 19.20
N VAL A 65 5.72 27.58 18.06
CA VAL A 65 5.77 26.16 17.74
C VAL A 65 7.21 25.69 17.90
N SER A 66 7.43 24.77 18.83
CA SER A 66 8.70 24.08 19.02
C SER A 66 8.45 22.60 19.26
N TYR A 67 9.31 21.75 18.71
CA TYR A 67 9.21 20.31 18.86
C TYR A 67 10.42 19.77 19.64
N PRO A 68 10.24 18.87 20.64
CA PRO A 68 11.36 18.31 21.38
C PRO A 68 12.31 17.52 20.46
N LEU A 69 13.57 17.93 20.40
CA LEU A 69 14.56 17.36 19.48
C LEU A 69 14.70 15.84 19.61
N GLU A 70 14.72 15.31 20.83
CA GLU A 70 14.83 13.86 21.09
C GLU A 70 13.68 13.08 20.43
N LYS A 71 12.45 13.57 20.58
CA LYS A 71 11.27 12.95 19.96
C LYS A 71 11.32 13.06 18.43
N LEU A 72 11.91 14.14 17.90
CA LEU A 72 11.94 14.40 16.47
C LEU A 72 12.88 13.42 15.79
N VAL A 73 14.05 13.25 16.39
CA VAL A 73 15.07 12.32 15.91
C VAL A 73 14.53 10.88 15.92
N ILE A 74 13.89 10.44 17.01
CA ILE A 74 13.28 9.11 17.07
C ILE A 74 12.22 8.94 15.96
N TRP A 75 11.36 9.94 15.77
CA TRP A 75 10.33 9.89 14.74
C TRP A 75 10.92 9.82 13.34
N ILE A 76 11.92 10.66 13.02
CA ILE A 76 12.60 10.67 11.72
C ILE A 76 13.26 9.32 11.43
N ILE A 77 13.97 8.74 12.41
CA ILE A 77 14.60 7.42 12.28
C ILE A 77 13.53 6.36 11.95
N GLN A 78 12.44 6.32 12.72
CA GLN A 78 11.34 5.39 12.49
C GLN A 78 10.74 5.55 11.08
N GLN A 79 10.49 6.79 10.63
CA GLN A 79 9.96 7.05 9.29
C GLN A 79 10.91 6.59 8.19
N ARG A 80 12.22 6.74 8.36
CA ARG A 80 13.22 6.26 7.39
C ARG A 80 13.25 4.73 7.32
N GLU A 81 13.21 4.05 8.47
CA GLU A 81 13.14 2.59 8.51
C GLU A 81 11.85 2.06 7.87
N ASP A 82 10.71 2.69 8.16
CA ASP A 82 9.42 2.32 7.58
C ASP A 82 9.38 2.56 6.07
N LEU A 83 10.00 3.66 5.60
CA LEU A 83 10.16 3.93 4.17
C LEU A 83 11.01 2.85 3.49
N GLU A 84 12.10 2.42 4.10
CA GLU A 84 12.97 1.38 3.56
C GLU A 84 12.26 0.02 3.51
N ARG A 85 11.56 -0.35 4.59
CA ARG A 85 10.68 -1.53 4.61
C ARG A 85 9.62 -1.44 3.51
N PHE A 86 9.01 -0.28 3.31
CA PHE A 86 8.02 -0.07 2.26
C PHE A 86 8.63 -0.23 0.86
N LYS A 87 9.82 0.32 0.60
CA LYS A 87 10.56 0.17 -0.66
C LYS A 87 10.84 -1.30 -0.95
N ASN A 88 11.41 -2.03 0.01
CA ASN A 88 11.75 -3.45 -0.13
C ASN A 88 10.50 -4.30 -0.40
N ASN A 89 9.42 -4.10 0.36
CA ASN A 89 8.15 -4.80 0.16
C ASN A 89 7.54 -4.50 -1.21
N SER A 90 7.60 -3.25 -1.66
CA SER A 90 7.08 -2.83 -2.96
C SER A 90 7.89 -3.42 -4.11
N PHE A 91 9.22 -3.48 -3.97
CA PHE A 91 10.10 -4.11 -4.95
C PHE A 91 9.80 -5.60 -5.11
N ASN A 92 9.61 -6.32 -3.99
CA ASN A 92 9.24 -7.74 -4.01
C ASN A 92 7.91 -7.97 -4.73
N ARG A 93 6.88 -7.16 -4.44
CA ARG A 93 5.58 -7.23 -5.13
C ARG A 93 5.69 -6.92 -6.62
N MET A 94 6.52 -5.95 -6.99
CA MET A 94 6.75 -5.59 -8.38
C MET A 94 7.46 -6.73 -9.14
N ASN A 95 8.41 -7.41 -8.51
CA ASN A 95 9.09 -8.55 -9.12
C ASN A 95 8.13 -9.72 -9.33
N LEU A 96 7.24 -10.00 -8.35
CA LEU A 96 6.17 -10.99 -8.52
C LEU A 96 5.25 -10.63 -9.69
N LEU A 97 4.83 -9.37 -9.78
CA LEU A 97 4.01 -8.91 -10.90
C LEU A 97 4.72 -9.11 -12.24
N LYS A 98 6.00 -8.73 -12.34
CA LYS A 98 6.82 -8.94 -13.54
C LYS A 98 6.93 -10.42 -13.92
N GLN A 99 7.05 -11.32 -12.94
CA GLN A 99 7.11 -12.76 -13.20
C GLN A 99 5.79 -13.28 -13.78
N ILE A 100 4.64 -12.83 -13.27
CA ILE A 100 3.31 -13.21 -13.79
C ILE A 100 3.12 -12.68 -15.21
N ILE A 101 3.38 -11.39 -15.41
CA ILE A 101 3.20 -10.71 -16.71
C ILE A 101 4.08 -11.31 -17.80
N ARG A 102 5.26 -11.86 -17.46
CA ARG A 102 6.11 -12.57 -18.44
C ARG A 102 5.42 -13.76 -19.12
N GLY A 103 4.45 -14.40 -18.45
CA GLY A 103 3.65 -15.48 -19.03
C GLY A 103 2.52 -15.01 -19.94
N TYR A 104 2.27 -13.71 -20.02
CA TYR A 104 1.18 -13.13 -20.80
C TYR A 104 1.64 -12.81 -22.22
N THR A 105 0.70 -12.78 -23.16
CA THR A 105 0.94 -12.36 -24.54
C THR A 105 1.36 -10.88 -24.59
N LYS A 106 2.09 -10.48 -25.64
CA LYS A 106 2.53 -9.08 -25.79
C LYS A 106 1.37 -8.07 -25.74
N GLN A 107 0.20 -8.48 -26.23
CA GLN A 107 -1.01 -7.66 -26.20
C GLN A 107 -1.54 -7.50 -24.77
N GLU A 108 -1.70 -8.60 -24.02
CA GLU A 108 -2.08 -8.56 -22.61
C GLU A 108 -1.09 -7.75 -21.76
N GLN A 109 0.22 -7.89 -22.02
CA GLN A 109 1.25 -7.09 -21.33
C GLN A 109 1.05 -5.59 -21.55
N LYS A 110 0.75 -5.18 -22.80
CA LYS A 110 0.47 -3.78 -23.14
C LYS A 110 -0.78 -3.29 -22.42
N GLU A 111 -1.84 -4.09 -22.40
CA GLU A 111 -3.09 -3.75 -21.71
C GLU A 111 -2.91 -3.56 -20.20
N VAL A 112 -2.14 -4.43 -19.55
CA VAL A 112 -1.81 -4.27 -18.13
C VAL A 112 -1.02 -2.97 -17.89
N MET A 113 -0.06 -2.66 -18.76
CA MET A 113 0.70 -1.42 -18.65
C MET A 113 -0.17 -0.17 -18.86
N ASP A 114 -1.08 -0.19 -19.82
CA ASP A 114 -2.01 0.91 -20.11
C ASP A 114 -3.04 1.09 -18.98
N TYR A 115 -3.52 -0.02 -18.41
CA TYR A 115 -4.37 -0.02 -17.21
C TYR A 115 -3.67 0.64 -16.01
N MET A 116 -2.42 0.26 -15.74
CA MET A 116 -1.63 0.85 -14.65
C MET A 116 -1.35 2.34 -14.89
N ARG A 117 -0.99 2.73 -16.12
CA ARG A 117 -0.74 4.13 -16.49
C ARG A 117 -1.98 5.01 -16.38
N SER A 118 -3.14 4.46 -16.73
CA SER A 118 -4.42 5.17 -16.68
C SER A 118 -5.06 5.19 -15.29
N HIS A 119 -4.37 4.68 -14.26
CA HIS A 119 -4.89 4.54 -12.90
C HIS A 119 -6.23 3.78 -12.86
N GLY A 120 -6.37 2.77 -13.71
CA GLY A 120 -7.56 1.93 -13.78
C GLY A 120 -8.67 2.40 -14.71
N ARG A 121 -8.49 3.51 -15.44
CA ARG A 121 -9.51 4.03 -16.37
C ARG A 121 -9.64 3.20 -17.64
N ILE A 122 -8.53 2.74 -18.21
CA ILE A 122 -8.51 1.91 -19.42
C ILE A 122 -8.46 0.45 -18.98
N LYS A 123 -9.62 -0.19 -18.90
CA LYS A 123 -9.76 -1.56 -18.38
C LYS A 123 -10.16 -2.53 -19.48
N THR A 124 -9.25 -3.42 -19.85
CA THR A 124 -9.60 -4.64 -20.56
C THR A 124 -10.03 -5.68 -19.54
N TYR A 125 -11.35 -5.89 -19.43
CA TYR A 125 -11.93 -6.67 -18.33
C TYR A 125 -11.36 -8.08 -18.22
N GLU A 126 -11.13 -8.76 -19.35
CA GLU A 126 -10.63 -10.14 -19.36
C GLU A 126 -9.19 -10.24 -18.84
N THR A 127 -8.28 -9.40 -19.34
CA THR A 127 -6.87 -9.39 -18.96
C THR A 127 -6.68 -8.98 -17.51
N ILE A 128 -7.43 -7.98 -17.04
CA ILE A 128 -7.34 -7.51 -15.66
C ILE A 128 -7.97 -8.50 -14.68
N ASP A 129 -9.10 -9.13 -15.00
CA ASP A 129 -9.69 -10.16 -14.13
C ASP A 129 -8.76 -11.39 -14.01
N LYS A 130 -8.15 -11.80 -15.12
CA LYS A 130 -7.11 -12.85 -15.13
C LYS A 130 -5.95 -12.49 -14.22
N LEU A 131 -5.42 -11.27 -14.33
CA LEU A 131 -4.34 -10.77 -13.47
C LEU A 131 -4.72 -10.77 -11.98
N GLN A 132 -5.94 -10.33 -11.65
CA GLN A 132 -6.44 -10.31 -10.27
C GLN A 132 -6.54 -11.72 -9.67
N ARG A 133 -6.96 -12.72 -10.46
CA ARG A 133 -7.01 -14.12 -10.04
C ARG A 133 -5.63 -14.75 -9.91
N ASP A 134 -4.72 -14.47 -10.84
CA ASP A 134 -3.37 -15.02 -10.81
C ASP A 134 -2.59 -14.50 -9.59
N LEU A 135 -2.71 -13.21 -9.29
CA LEU A 135 -2.14 -12.64 -8.07
C LEU A 135 -2.78 -13.22 -6.80
N TYR A 136 -4.10 -13.46 -6.82
CA TYR A 136 -4.81 -14.08 -5.69
C TYR A 136 -4.29 -15.49 -5.40
N LYS A 137 -4.13 -16.32 -6.43
CA LYS A 137 -3.60 -17.69 -6.28
C LYS A 137 -2.22 -17.70 -5.64
N ILE A 138 -1.33 -16.80 -6.06
CA ILE A 138 0.03 -16.71 -5.51
C ILE A 138 0.00 -16.22 -4.06
N LYS A 139 -0.81 -15.21 -3.75
CA LYS A 139 -0.99 -14.71 -2.39
C LYS A 139 -1.51 -15.80 -1.45
N ASN A 140 -2.51 -16.56 -1.88
CA ASN A 140 -3.08 -17.66 -1.10
C ASN A 140 -2.11 -18.83 -0.96
N TYR A 141 -1.39 -19.20 -2.01
CA TYR A 141 -0.36 -20.23 -1.95
C TYR A 141 0.72 -19.86 -0.92
N ASN A 142 1.17 -18.61 -0.91
CA ASN A 142 2.14 -18.13 0.06
C ASN A 142 1.58 -18.13 1.49
N HIS A 143 0.32 -17.73 1.69
CA HIS A 143 -0.33 -17.76 3.01
C HIS A 143 -0.43 -19.18 3.57
N ILE A 144 -0.86 -20.15 2.76
CA ILE A 144 -0.99 -21.56 3.16
C ILE A 144 0.38 -22.14 3.52
N ASN A 145 1.43 -21.80 2.78
CA ASN A 145 2.77 -22.32 3.02
C ASN A 145 3.47 -21.68 4.23
N SER A 146 3.19 -20.41 4.53
CA SER A 146 3.68 -19.78 5.77
C SER A 146 3.03 -20.43 7.00
N ALA A 147 1.71 -20.62 7.00
CA ALA A 147 1.01 -21.29 8.11
C ALA A 147 1.58 -22.70 8.39
N ARG A 148 1.85 -23.47 7.32
CA ARG A 148 2.46 -24.81 7.43
C ARG A 148 3.89 -24.81 7.97
N LYS A 149 4.64 -23.71 7.86
CA LYS A 149 6.00 -23.60 8.42
C LYS A 149 5.95 -23.31 9.91
N ASP A 150 5.00 -22.49 10.34
CA ASP A 150 4.80 -22.15 11.75
C ASP A 150 4.32 -23.37 12.53
N ASP A 151 3.41 -24.17 11.98
CA ASP A 151 2.96 -25.45 12.57
C ASP A 151 4.11 -26.45 12.77
N ARG A 152 5.10 -26.46 11.86
CA ARG A 152 6.29 -27.33 11.95
C ARG A 152 7.33 -26.82 12.95
N ALA A 153 7.41 -25.51 13.16
CA ALA A 153 8.32 -24.89 14.12
C ALA A 153 7.80 -25.02 15.57
N THR A 154 6.48 -25.12 15.75
CA THR A 154 5.83 -25.24 17.07
C THR A 154 5.68 -26.69 17.55
N ALA A 155 5.94 -27.66 16.67
CA ALA A 155 5.86 -29.10 16.96
C ALA A 155 7.22 -29.73 17.39
N VAL A 156 8.21 -28.89 17.73
CA VAL A 156 9.54 -29.27 18.26
C VAL A 156 9.69 -28.65 19.65
#